data_AF-A0A7S1WVN1-F1
#
_entry.id   AF-A0A7S1WVN1-F1
#
_cell.length_a   1.000
_cell.length_b   1.000
_cell.length_c   1.000
_cell.angle_alpha   90.00
_cell.angle_beta   90.00
_cell.angle_gamma   90.00
#
_symmetry.space_group_name_H-M   'P 1'
#
loop_
_entity.id
_entity.type
_entity.pdbx_description
1 polymer ?
#
loop_
_entity_poly.entity_id
_entity_poly.type
_entity_poly.pdbx_seq_one_letter_code
_entity_poly.pdbx_strand_id
1 'polypeptide(L)'
;ALQRRGRPLGQCSASWRPLCKDWAPAAWPQASEAVRAFASSSEGPELDPDSEDPYHRLGTHRGCTDPELKRAYLRAAKAYHPDMNPGDETAKLRFQRVSQAYELLKDPQKRAQFDSSGQWAEDRRAGEDAPDWDATWRDFVKDRGVILEVVQLYVETVREEAVLAAELLWQGRWTEAFSVVREHRGLLMAIGALLVVLRFPAVVGITMRMAVAVLFHPNTMRVLRQMGVADGRFPLWAWSRLVATAQGQRSRLQRRAGERGSAAAAAQRAQEEAEARRRLEEEREGQRARSSGARR
;
A
#
# COMPACT_ATOMS: atom_id res chain seq x y z
N ALA A 1 -43.35 11.28 -17.81
CA ALA A 1 -42.83 11.83 -19.07
C ALA A 1 -41.32 11.94 -18.96
N LEU A 2 -40.61 11.28 -19.90
CA LEU A 2 -39.23 11.54 -20.35
C LEU A 2 -38.10 11.44 -19.28
N GLN A 3 -37.44 10.30 -19.10
CA GLN A 3 -36.46 9.65 -19.99
C GLN A 3 -35.09 10.35 -20.02
N ARG A 4 -34.12 9.66 -19.38
CA ARG A 4 -32.68 9.54 -19.70
C ARG A 4 -31.86 10.82 -19.95
N ARG A 5 -30.74 10.92 -19.24
CA ARG A 5 -29.39 10.84 -19.84
C ARG A 5 -28.33 10.79 -18.74
N GLY A 6 -27.79 9.60 -18.52
CA GLY A 6 -26.49 9.45 -17.89
C GLY A 6 -25.46 10.25 -18.68
N ARG A 7 -24.66 11.05 -17.98
CA ARG A 7 -23.49 11.67 -18.60
C ARG A 7 -22.37 10.63 -18.58
N PRO A 8 -21.74 10.31 -19.71
CA PRO A 8 -20.49 9.58 -19.69
C PRO A 8 -19.44 10.44 -18.97
N LEU A 9 -18.65 9.81 -18.09
CA LEU A 9 -17.45 10.40 -17.51
C LEU A 9 -16.55 10.86 -18.66
N GLY A 10 -16.24 12.17 -18.73
CA GLY A 10 -15.31 12.70 -19.74
C GLY A 10 -15.74 13.96 -20.51
N GLN A 11 -16.91 14.57 -20.25
CA GLN A 11 -17.25 15.86 -20.88
C GLN A 11 -17.18 17.02 -19.88
N CYS A 12 -16.17 17.89 -20.07
CA CYS A 12 -16.03 19.17 -19.39
C CYS A 12 -17.29 20.04 -19.59
N SER A 13 -17.74 20.74 -18.53
CA SER A 13 -18.84 21.70 -18.64
C SER A 13 -18.48 22.82 -19.63
N ALA A 14 -19.51 23.38 -20.29
CA ALA A 14 -19.35 24.31 -21.42
C ALA A 14 -18.47 25.54 -21.13
N SER A 15 -18.28 25.89 -19.84
CA SER A 15 -17.42 26.99 -19.38
C SER A 15 -15.92 26.73 -19.53
N TRP A 16 -15.49 25.48 -19.70
CA TRP A 16 -14.07 25.09 -19.74
C TRP A 16 -13.54 24.79 -21.15
N ARG A 17 -14.41 24.76 -22.17
CA ARG A 17 -14.02 24.45 -23.56
C ARG A 17 -12.93 25.37 -24.16
N PRO A 18 -12.82 26.66 -23.83
CA PRO A 18 -11.75 27.50 -24.36
C PRO A 18 -10.37 27.11 -23.80
N LEU A 19 -10.29 26.73 -22.52
CA LEU A 19 -9.04 26.40 -21.82
C LEU A 19 -8.52 25.00 -22.15
N CYS A 20 -9.41 24.05 -22.45
CA CYS A 20 -9.01 22.69 -22.81
C CYS A 20 -8.37 22.57 -24.20
N LYS A 21 -8.54 23.56 -25.09
CA LYS A 21 -7.92 23.51 -26.43
C LYS A 21 -6.40 23.66 -26.38
N ASP A 22 -5.91 24.46 -25.44
CA ASP A 22 -4.47 24.72 -25.27
C ASP A 22 -3.78 23.63 -24.42
N TRP A 23 -4.56 22.84 -23.69
CA TRP A 23 -4.10 21.69 -22.89
C TRP A 23 -4.49 20.33 -23.51
N ALA A 24 -4.96 20.31 -24.76
CA ALA A 24 -5.16 19.04 -25.44
C ALA A 24 -3.77 18.43 -25.75
N PRO A 25 -3.49 17.17 -25.39
CA PRO A 25 -2.18 16.53 -25.62
C PRO A 25 -1.76 16.48 -27.11
N ALA A 26 -2.67 16.80 -28.03
CA ALA A 26 -2.41 17.00 -29.45
C ALA A 26 -1.57 18.26 -29.77
N ALA A 27 -1.43 19.22 -28.84
CA ALA A 27 -0.73 20.49 -29.06
C ALA A 27 0.80 20.41 -28.90
N TRP A 28 1.36 19.28 -28.48
CA TRP A 28 2.81 19.11 -28.26
C TRP A 28 3.43 18.17 -29.31
N PRO A 29 4.14 18.68 -30.33
CA PRO A 29 4.60 17.87 -31.47
C PRO A 29 5.67 16.82 -31.12
N GLN A 30 6.30 16.90 -29.95
CA GLN A 30 7.44 16.06 -29.55
C GLN A 30 7.16 15.18 -28.33
N ALA A 31 6.07 15.43 -27.60
CA ALA A 31 5.67 14.60 -26.46
C ALA A 31 4.88 13.34 -26.90
N SER A 32 4.58 13.20 -28.19
CA SER A 32 3.43 12.43 -28.62
C SER A 32 3.67 10.95 -28.89
N GLU A 33 4.90 10.43 -28.84
CA GLU A 33 5.13 9.01 -29.13
C GLU A 33 5.26 8.19 -27.85
N ALA A 34 6.07 8.63 -26.89
CA ALA A 34 6.17 8.01 -25.57
C ALA A 34 4.88 8.19 -24.75
N VAL A 35 4.20 9.34 -24.86
CA VAL A 35 2.91 9.56 -24.18
C VAL A 35 1.77 8.85 -24.90
N ARG A 36 1.79 8.73 -26.25
CA ARG A 36 0.84 7.83 -26.94
C ARG A 36 1.12 6.37 -26.63
N ALA A 37 2.37 5.94 -26.50
CA ALA A 37 2.74 4.59 -26.10
C ALA A 37 2.26 4.29 -24.67
N PHE A 38 2.41 5.24 -23.75
CA PHE A 38 1.91 5.14 -22.38
C PHE A 38 0.37 5.18 -22.31
N ALA A 39 -0.28 6.02 -23.13
CA ALA A 39 -1.75 6.09 -23.26
C ALA A 39 -2.34 4.94 -24.12
N SER A 40 -1.56 4.26 -24.94
CA SER A 40 -1.96 3.01 -25.60
C SER A 40 -1.70 1.80 -24.68
N SER A 41 -0.76 1.89 -23.72
CA SER A 41 -0.65 0.91 -22.64
C SER A 41 -1.85 0.90 -21.69
N SER A 42 -2.74 1.89 -21.76
CA SER A 42 -4.06 1.86 -21.10
C SER A 42 -5.16 1.12 -21.89
N GLU A 43 -4.84 0.47 -23.01
CA GLU A 43 -5.77 -0.43 -23.73
C GLU A 43 -5.75 -1.87 -23.20
N GLY A 44 -5.20 -2.09 -22.00
CA GLY A 44 -5.45 -3.32 -21.25
C GLY A 44 -6.90 -3.34 -20.73
N PRO A 45 -7.52 -4.52 -20.56
CA PRO A 45 -8.79 -4.61 -19.86
C PRO A 45 -8.67 -3.96 -18.47
N GLU A 46 -9.75 -3.33 -18.01
CA GLU A 46 -9.80 -2.78 -16.65
C GLU A 46 -9.56 -3.90 -15.62
N LEU A 47 -8.82 -3.58 -14.55
CA LEU A 47 -8.49 -4.54 -13.49
C LEU A 47 -9.79 -5.04 -12.84
N ASP A 48 -10.16 -6.28 -13.13
CA ASP A 48 -11.34 -6.93 -12.58
C ASP A 48 -10.96 -8.22 -11.84
N PRO A 49 -10.68 -8.15 -10.52
CA PRO A 49 -10.24 -9.30 -9.74
C PRO A 49 -11.30 -10.39 -9.61
N ASP A 50 -12.56 -10.11 -9.96
CA ASP A 50 -13.68 -11.03 -9.88
C ASP A 50 -13.96 -11.72 -11.23
N SER A 51 -13.25 -11.34 -12.30
CA SER A 51 -13.34 -11.95 -13.63
C SER A 51 -12.90 -13.41 -13.66
N GLU A 52 -13.45 -14.22 -14.57
CA GLU A 52 -12.98 -15.58 -14.82
C GLU A 52 -11.67 -15.61 -15.62
N ASP A 53 -11.35 -14.53 -16.34
CA ASP A 53 -10.15 -14.43 -17.16
C ASP A 53 -8.95 -13.93 -16.32
N PRO A 54 -7.85 -14.70 -16.20
CA PRO A 54 -6.64 -14.30 -15.48
C PRO A 54 -6.01 -13.02 -16.03
N TYR A 55 -6.15 -12.73 -17.33
CA TYR A 55 -5.63 -11.50 -17.91
C TYR A 55 -6.43 -10.27 -17.44
N HIS A 56 -7.76 -10.40 -17.32
CA HIS A 56 -8.63 -9.36 -16.76
C HIS A 56 -8.42 -9.18 -15.25
N ARG A 57 -8.17 -10.27 -14.50
CA ARG A 57 -7.82 -10.21 -13.07
C ARG A 57 -6.59 -9.37 -12.78
N LEU A 58 -5.65 -9.29 -13.72
CA LEU A 58 -4.44 -8.46 -13.61
C LEU A 58 -4.54 -7.15 -14.39
N GLY A 59 -5.58 -6.94 -15.20
CA GLY A 59 -5.69 -5.79 -16.09
C GLY A 59 -4.61 -5.78 -17.19
N THR A 60 -4.30 -6.96 -17.74
CA THR A 60 -3.26 -7.17 -18.77
C THR A 60 -3.87 -7.73 -20.05
N HIS A 61 -3.16 -7.59 -21.16
CA HIS A 61 -3.59 -8.16 -22.45
C HIS A 61 -2.99 -9.56 -22.66
N ARG A 62 -3.63 -10.37 -23.52
CA ARG A 62 -3.22 -11.77 -23.81
C ARG A 62 -1.83 -11.91 -24.44
N GLY A 63 -1.21 -10.82 -24.88
CA GLY A 63 0.16 -10.76 -25.41
C GLY A 63 1.18 -10.09 -24.48
N CYS A 64 0.83 -9.83 -23.21
CA CYS A 64 1.69 -9.06 -22.32
C CYS A 64 3.06 -9.71 -22.14
N THR A 65 4.07 -8.86 -22.09
CA THR A 65 5.44 -9.27 -21.80
C THR A 65 5.58 -9.63 -20.31
N ASP A 66 6.51 -10.53 -19.97
CA ASP A 66 6.81 -10.89 -18.58
C ASP A 66 7.00 -9.68 -17.63
N PRO A 67 7.72 -8.61 -18.00
CA PRO A 67 7.81 -7.42 -17.15
C PRO A 67 6.47 -6.69 -16.99
N GLU A 68 5.64 -6.60 -18.03
CA GLU A 68 4.31 -5.99 -17.92
C GLU A 68 3.38 -6.78 -17.00
N LEU A 69 3.39 -8.10 -17.13
CA LEU A 69 2.64 -9.02 -16.26
C LEU A 69 3.04 -8.82 -14.80
N LYS A 70 4.34 -8.74 -14.56
CA LYS A 70 4.92 -8.52 -13.23
C LYS A 70 4.52 -7.17 -12.62
N ARG A 71 4.56 -6.11 -13.42
CA ARG A 71 4.13 -4.75 -13.02
C ARG A 71 2.65 -4.70 -12.70
N ALA A 72 1.82 -5.36 -13.50
CA ALA A 72 0.39 -5.41 -13.29
C ALA A 72 0.03 -6.14 -11.98
N TYR A 73 0.68 -7.29 -11.74
CA TYR A 73 0.55 -8.01 -10.46
C TYR A 73 0.94 -7.14 -9.27
N LEU A 74 2.08 -6.44 -9.33
CA LEU A 74 2.52 -5.54 -8.25
C LEU A 74 1.51 -4.45 -7.92
N ARG A 75 0.93 -3.82 -8.96
CA ARG A 75 -0.09 -2.78 -8.79
C ARG A 75 -1.34 -3.32 -8.10
N ALA A 76 -1.82 -4.48 -8.56
CA ALA A 76 -2.99 -5.13 -7.97
C ALA A 76 -2.72 -5.65 -6.54
N ALA A 77 -1.54 -6.22 -6.30
CA ALA A 77 -1.11 -6.72 -4.99
C ALA A 77 -1.02 -5.60 -3.95
N LYS A 78 -0.49 -4.43 -4.33
CA LYS A 78 -0.48 -3.23 -3.47
C LYS A 78 -1.90 -2.77 -3.13
N ALA A 79 -2.79 -2.72 -4.13
CA ALA A 79 -4.16 -2.28 -3.93
C ALA A 79 -4.94 -3.17 -2.96
N TYR A 80 -4.75 -4.49 -3.04
CA TYR A 80 -5.51 -5.46 -2.25
C TYR A 80 -4.73 -6.05 -1.05
N HIS A 81 -3.60 -5.46 -0.67
CA HIS A 81 -2.77 -5.98 0.42
C HIS A 81 -3.51 -5.93 1.78
N PRO A 82 -3.43 -6.97 2.63
CA PRO A 82 -4.12 -7.01 3.93
C PRO A 82 -3.65 -5.93 4.91
N ASP A 83 -2.36 -5.55 4.89
CA ASP A 83 -1.87 -4.44 5.73
C ASP A 83 -2.44 -3.08 5.33
N MET A 84 -2.75 -2.87 4.04
CA MET A 84 -3.34 -1.62 3.56
C MET A 84 -4.86 -1.60 3.74
N ASN A 85 -5.49 -2.78 3.81
CA ASN A 85 -6.93 -2.94 3.98
C ASN A 85 -7.25 -3.80 5.23
N PRO A 86 -6.89 -3.32 6.44
CA PRO A 86 -7.10 -4.09 7.66
C PRO A 86 -8.61 -4.28 7.92
N GLY A 87 -9.04 -5.55 8.01
CA GLY A 87 -10.43 -5.92 8.33
C GLY A 87 -11.37 -6.10 7.14
N ASP A 88 -10.87 -6.01 5.89
CA ASP A 88 -11.65 -6.29 4.69
C ASP A 88 -11.36 -7.70 4.13
N GLU A 89 -12.27 -8.65 4.38
CA GLU A 89 -12.16 -10.01 3.84
C GLU A 89 -12.32 -10.06 2.31
N THR A 90 -12.97 -9.06 1.69
CA THR A 90 -13.11 -9.00 0.23
C THR A 90 -11.80 -8.64 -0.45
N ALA A 91 -11.01 -7.73 0.15
CA ALA A 91 -9.67 -7.39 -0.33
C ALA A 91 -8.74 -8.63 -0.29
N LYS A 92 -8.82 -9.42 0.78
CA LYS A 92 -8.07 -10.67 0.91
C LYS A 92 -8.44 -11.69 -0.17
N LEU A 93 -9.73 -11.87 -0.45
CA LEU A 93 -10.20 -12.76 -1.52
C LEU A 93 -9.73 -12.28 -2.90
N ARG A 94 -9.81 -10.97 -3.17
CA ARG A 94 -9.33 -10.37 -4.43
C ARG A 94 -7.83 -10.52 -4.59
N PHE A 95 -7.06 -10.32 -3.52
CA PHE A 95 -5.62 -10.56 -3.51
C PHE A 95 -5.26 -12.01 -3.86
N GLN A 96 -6.01 -12.98 -3.31
CA GLN A 96 -5.84 -14.39 -3.65
C GLN A 96 -6.12 -14.66 -5.14
N ARG A 97 -7.22 -14.12 -5.68
CA ARG A 97 -7.60 -14.28 -7.11
C ARG A 97 -6.54 -13.69 -8.05
N VAL A 98 -6.04 -12.50 -7.72
CA VAL A 98 -4.95 -11.81 -8.43
C VAL A 98 -3.67 -12.64 -8.40
N SER A 99 -3.33 -13.21 -7.24
CA SER A 99 -2.11 -14.03 -7.10
C SER A 99 -2.20 -15.35 -7.87
N GLN A 100 -3.36 -16.01 -7.85
CA GLN A 100 -3.60 -17.21 -8.65
C GLN A 100 -3.50 -16.94 -10.16
N ALA A 101 -4.04 -15.81 -10.62
CA ALA A 101 -3.90 -15.39 -12.01
C ALA A 101 -2.43 -15.19 -12.41
N TYR A 102 -1.65 -14.56 -11.54
CA TYR A 102 -0.22 -14.36 -11.79
C TYR A 102 0.56 -15.68 -11.84
N GLU A 103 0.31 -16.63 -10.92
CA GLU A 103 0.99 -17.93 -10.92
C GLU A 103 0.67 -18.77 -12.16
N LEU A 104 -0.53 -18.63 -12.73
CA LEU A 104 -0.88 -19.24 -14.00
C LEU A 104 -0.12 -18.61 -15.17
N LEU A 105 -0.08 -17.26 -15.23
CA LEU A 105 0.45 -16.52 -16.36
C LEU A 105 1.98 -16.39 -16.36
N LYS A 106 2.62 -16.51 -15.19
CA LYS A 106 4.08 -16.42 -14.99
C LYS A 106 4.81 -17.60 -15.64
N ASP A 107 4.21 -18.78 -15.64
CA ASP A 107 4.81 -19.97 -16.25
C ASP A 107 4.41 -20.05 -17.74
N PRO A 108 5.36 -19.95 -18.68
CA PRO A 108 5.06 -19.98 -20.11
C PRO A 108 4.31 -21.25 -20.54
N GLN A 109 4.57 -22.39 -19.89
CA GLN A 109 3.88 -23.64 -20.22
C GLN A 109 2.41 -23.60 -19.79
N LYS A 110 2.14 -23.10 -18.58
CA LYS A 110 0.77 -22.96 -18.06
C LYS A 110 -0.02 -21.90 -18.82
N ARG A 111 0.64 -20.78 -19.16
CA ARG A 111 0.07 -19.72 -19.99
C ARG A 111 -0.32 -20.25 -21.37
N ALA A 112 0.57 -20.97 -22.04
CA ALA A 112 0.27 -21.58 -23.35
C ALA A 112 -0.87 -22.60 -23.27
N GLN A 113 -0.91 -23.43 -22.22
CA GLN A 113 -2.01 -24.37 -21.99
C GLN A 113 -3.35 -23.63 -21.80
N PHE A 114 -3.37 -22.56 -20.99
CA PHE A 114 -4.54 -21.72 -20.81
C PHE A 114 -4.99 -21.06 -22.13
N ASP A 115 -4.06 -20.49 -22.89
CA ASP A 115 -4.37 -19.84 -24.17
C ASP A 115 -4.91 -20.83 -25.21
N SER A 116 -4.48 -22.09 -25.17
CA SER A 116 -4.92 -23.14 -26.09
C SER A 116 -6.25 -23.80 -25.71
N SER A 117 -6.52 -23.98 -24.41
CA SER A 117 -7.67 -24.74 -23.91
C SER A 117 -8.81 -23.86 -23.44
N GLY A 118 -8.54 -22.59 -23.10
CA GLY A 118 -9.49 -21.67 -22.47
C GLY A 118 -9.99 -22.14 -21.10
N GLN A 119 -9.54 -23.29 -20.61
CA GLN A 119 -10.00 -23.91 -19.39
C GLN A 119 -8.91 -23.77 -18.34
N TRP A 120 -9.20 -22.93 -17.36
CA TRP A 120 -8.44 -22.93 -16.13
C TRP A 120 -9.24 -23.70 -15.08
N ALA A 121 -8.71 -24.85 -14.65
CA ALA A 121 -9.17 -25.47 -13.42
C ALA A 121 -8.62 -24.60 -12.27
N GLU A 122 -9.44 -23.69 -11.77
CA GLU A 122 -9.16 -22.99 -10.52
C GLU A 122 -9.04 -24.08 -9.44
N ASP A 123 -7.81 -24.39 -9.03
CA ASP A 123 -7.53 -25.46 -8.08
C ASP A 123 -8.16 -25.08 -6.74
N ARG A 124 -9.42 -25.52 -6.54
CA ARG A 124 -10.19 -25.30 -5.31
C ARG A 124 -9.55 -25.95 -4.08
N ARG A 125 -8.50 -26.77 -4.28
CA ARG A 125 -7.64 -27.35 -3.24
C ARG A 125 -6.65 -26.36 -2.62
N ALA A 126 -6.45 -25.18 -3.22
CA ALA A 126 -5.58 -24.12 -2.68
C ALA A 126 -6.06 -23.50 -1.35
N GLY A 127 -7.19 -23.97 -0.80
CA GLY A 127 -7.65 -23.62 0.55
C GLY A 127 -6.98 -24.40 1.68
N GLU A 128 -6.38 -25.57 1.42
CA GLU A 128 -5.72 -26.40 2.44
C GLU A 128 -4.19 -26.21 2.46
N ASP A 129 -3.56 -25.97 1.30
CA ASP A 129 -2.13 -25.67 1.15
C ASP A 129 -1.94 -24.26 0.53
N ALA A 130 -2.53 -23.23 1.13
CA ALA A 130 -2.32 -21.87 0.67
C ALA A 130 -0.80 -21.57 0.67
N PRO A 131 -0.20 -21.18 -0.47
CA PRO A 131 1.18 -20.73 -0.53
C PRO A 131 1.43 -19.70 0.58
N ASP A 132 2.59 -19.76 1.25
CA ASP A 132 2.99 -18.70 2.18
C ASP A 132 3.18 -17.40 1.36
N TRP A 133 2.10 -16.64 1.21
CA TRP A 133 2.03 -15.45 0.38
C TRP A 133 2.99 -14.37 0.87
N ASP A 134 3.27 -14.33 2.17
CA ASP A 134 4.29 -13.45 2.74
C ASP A 134 5.69 -13.87 2.27
N ALA A 135 5.97 -15.17 2.16
CA ALA A 135 7.23 -15.64 1.58
C ALA A 135 7.31 -15.36 0.08
N THR A 136 6.25 -15.64 -0.68
CA THR A 136 6.23 -15.38 -2.13
C THR A 136 6.44 -13.89 -2.41
N TRP A 137 5.80 -13.00 -1.64
CA TRP A 137 5.98 -11.56 -1.74
C TRP A 137 7.38 -11.12 -1.31
N ARG A 138 7.93 -11.64 -0.20
CA ARG A 138 9.31 -11.34 0.22
C ARG A 138 10.32 -11.72 -0.84
N ASP A 139 10.15 -12.88 -1.49
CA ASP A 139 11.06 -13.33 -2.54
C ASP A 139 10.89 -12.51 -3.82
N PHE A 140 9.65 -12.10 -4.12
CA PHE A 140 9.36 -11.20 -5.23
C PHE A 140 10.01 -9.82 -5.04
N VAL A 141 9.96 -9.24 -3.84
CA VAL A 141 10.58 -7.95 -3.49
C VAL A 141 12.11 -8.04 -3.42
N LYS A 142 12.71 -9.24 -3.27
CA LYS A 142 14.18 -9.41 -3.33
C LYS A 142 14.75 -9.34 -4.74
N ASP A 143 13.93 -9.50 -5.77
CA ASP A 143 14.37 -9.42 -7.15
C ASP A 143 14.74 -7.97 -7.52
N ARG A 144 16.01 -7.74 -7.89
CA ARG A 144 16.55 -6.39 -8.13
C ARG A 144 15.82 -5.63 -9.25
N GLY A 145 15.28 -6.35 -10.24
CA GLY A 145 14.46 -5.75 -11.29
C GLY A 145 13.13 -5.22 -10.76
N VAL A 146 12.53 -5.94 -9.80
CA VAL A 146 11.27 -5.56 -9.14
C VAL A 146 11.46 -4.37 -8.25
N ILE A 147 12.55 -4.33 -7.47
CA ILE A 147 12.81 -3.21 -6.55
C ILE A 147 12.85 -1.90 -7.34
N LEU A 148 13.52 -1.88 -8.50
CA LEU A 148 13.58 -0.68 -9.33
C LEU A 148 12.20 -0.31 -9.90
N GLU A 149 11.39 -1.28 -10.32
CA GLU A 149 10.04 -1.02 -10.84
C GLU A 149 9.04 -0.59 -9.76
N VAL A 150 9.09 -1.21 -8.58
CA VAL A 150 8.31 -0.78 -7.41
C VAL A 150 8.73 0.62 -7.01
N VAL A 151 10.03 0.92 -7.00
CA VAL A 151 10.53 2.28 -6.74
C VAL A 151 10.03 3.26 -7.80
N GLN A 152 10.04 2.91 -9.09
CA GLN A 152 9.49 3.77 -10.15
C GLN A 152 7.99 4.01 -9.99
N LEU A 153 7.21 2.94 -9.77
CA LEU A 153 5.77 3.04 -9.47
C LEU A 153 5.51 3.92 -8.24
N TYR A 154 6.38 3.81 -7.23
CA TYR A 154 6.30 4.62 -6.01
C TYR A 154 6.70 6.07 -6.26
N VAL A 155 7.72 6.33 -7.08
CA VAL A 155 8.14 7.67 -7.51
C VAL A 155 7.04 8.34 -8.32
N GLU A 156 6.32 7.59 -9.17
CA GLU A 156 5.17 8.08 -9.92
C GLU A 156 4.03 8.49 -8.97
N THR A 157 3.69 7.65 -7.97
CA THR A 157 2.68 8.01 -6.94
C THR A 157 3.09 9.27 -6.17
N VAL A 158 4.35 9.32 -5.70
CA VAL A 158 4.88 10.47 -4.96
C VAL A 158 4.94 11.72 -5.83
N ARG A 159 5.20 11.59 -7.13
CA ARG A 159 5.17 12.70 -8.08
C ARG A 159 3.77 13.28 -8.22
N GLU A 160 2.76 12.42 -8.35
CA GLU A 160 1.36 12.84 -8.44
C GLU A 160 0.90 13.53 -7.15
N GLU A 161 1.20 12.96 -5.99
CA GLU A 161 0.87 13.53 -4.69
C GLU A 161 1.67 14.80 -4.39
N ALA A 162 2.92 14.90 -4.84
CA ALA A 162 3.74 16.11 -4.71
C ALA A 162 3.24 17.25 -5.60
N VAL A 163 2.74 16.94 -6.81
CA VAL A 163 2.10 17.94 -7.69
C VAL A 163 0.80 18.42 -7.06
N LEU A 164 -0.03 17.53 -6.53
CA LEU A 164 -1.24 17.89 -5.79
C LEU A 164 -0.92 18.74 -4.55
N ALA A 165 0.10 18.36 -3.77
CA ALA A 165 0.55 19.14 -2.62
C ALA A 165 1.07 20.52 -3.03
N ALA A 166 1.83 20.62 -4.12
CA ALA A 166 2.31 21.89 -4.67
C ALA A 166 1.16 22.78 -5.14
N GLU A 167 0.14 22.19 -5.75
CA GLU A 167 -1.06 22.88 -6.22
C GLU A 167 -1.93 23.38 -5.04
N LEU A 168 -2.10 22.55 -3.99
CA LEU A 168 -2.76 22.92 -2.74
C LEU A 168 -2.02 24.04 -1.99
N LEU A 169 -0.68 24.01 -2.01
CA LEU A 169 0.15 25.09 -1.46
C LEU A 169 -0.05 26.40 -2.23
N TRP A 170 -0.11 26.35 -3.57
CA TRP A 170 -0.36 27.52 -4.40
C TRP A 170 -1.76 28.11 -4.17
N GLN A 171 -2.75 27.25 -3.92
CA GLN A 171 -4.13 27.66 -3.58
C GLN A 171 -4.28 28.17 -2.13
N GLY A 172 -3.21 28.19 -1.34
CA GLY A 172 -3.24 28.65 0.06
C GLY A 172 -3.91 27.67 1.03
N ARG A 173 -4.15 26.42 0.63
CA ARG A 173 -4.79 25.37 1.45
C ARG A 173 -3.75 24.60 2.27
N TRP A 174 -3.09 25.33 3.17
CA TRP A 174 -1.95 24.84 3.96
C TRP A 174 -2.24 23.58 4.77
N THR A 175 -3.43 23.46 5.37
CA THR A 175 -3.79 22.32 6.22
C THR A 175 -3.81 20.99 5.46
N GLU A 176 -4.23 21.02 4.19
CA GLU A 176 -4.34 19.85 3.33
C GLU A 176 -3.00 19.51 2.66
N ALA A 177 -2.21 20.53 2.29
CA ALA A 177 -0.84 20.31 1.87
C ALA A 177 -0.01 19.62 2.99
N PHE A 178 -0.20 20.06 4.24
CA PHE A 178 0.48 19.46 5.38
C PHE A 178 -0.06 18.08 5.78
N SER A 179 -1.29 17.69 5.40
CA SER A 179 -1.76 16.31 5.63
C SER A 179 -1.04 15.33 4.71
N VAL A 180 -0.87 15.67 3.43
CA VAL A 180 -0.09 14.87 2.47
C VAL A 180 1.35 14.72 2.95
N VAL A 181 2.02 15.81 3.32
CA VAL A 181 3.40 15.77 3.86
C VAL A 181 3.51 14.91 5.12
N ARG A 182 2.48 14.91 5.99
CA ARG A 182 2.48 14.14 7.24
C ARG A 182 2.32 12.64 6.99
N GLU A 183 1.53 12.25 6.01
CA GLU A 183 1.35 10.85 5.60
C GLU A 183 2.65 10.27 5.03
N HIS A 184 3.43 11.07 4.28
CA HIS A 184 4.72 10.64 3.70
C HIS A 184 5.95 11.03 4.52
N ARG A 185 5.79 11.35 5.82
CA ARG A 185 6.89 11.82 6.70
C ARG A 185 8.12 10.90 6.70
N GLY A 186 7.93 9.57 6.62
CA GLY A 186 9.03 8.62 6.61
C GLY A 186 9.87 8.71 5.32
N LEU A 187 9.20 8.87 4.19
CA LEU A 187 9.81 8.99 2.87
C LEU A 187 10.55 10.32 2.71
N LEU A 188 9.92 11.42 3.09
CA LEU A 188 10.52 12.75 3.02
C LEU A 188 11.75 12.86 3.93
N MET A 189 11.74 12.20 5.09
CA MET A 189 12.91 12.12 5.97
C MET A 189 14.04 11.28 5.34
N ALA A 190 13.72 10.17 4.67
CA ALA A 190 14.71 9.33 4.00
C ALA A 190 15.32 10.04 2.78
N ILE A 191 14.50 10.66 1.93
CA ILE A 191 14.94 11.45 0.78
C ILE A 191 15.72 12.68 1.25
N GLY A 192 15.24 13.37 2.29
CA GLY A 192 15.94 14.50 2.89
C GLY A 192 17.32 14.10 3.42
N ALA A 193 17.42 12.99 4.15
CA ALA A 193 18.70 12.46 4.62
C ALA A 193 19.64 12.10 3.46
N LEU A 194 19.12 11.44 2.42
CA LEU A 194 19.87 11.10 1.21
C LEU A 194 20.38 12.35 0.49
N LEU A 195 19.54 13.38 0.36
CA LEU A 195 19.91 14.66 -0.24
C LEU A 195 20.97 15.39 0.58
N VAL A 196 20.92 15.34 1.92
CA VAL A 196 21.98 15.91 2.77
C VAL A 196 23.31 15.18 2.51
N VAL A 197 23.29 13.85 2.40
CA VAL A 197 24.50 13.05 2.10
C VAL A 197 25.08 13.39 0.72
N LEU A 198 24.23 13.50 -0.31
CA LEU A 198 24.64 13.86 -1.67
C LEU A 198 25.07 15.33 -1.80
N ARG A 199 24.41 16.24 -1.08
CA ARG A 199 24.68 17.69 -1.14
C ARG A 199 25.93 18.09 -0.37
N PHE A 200 26.27 17.34 0.68
CA PHE A 200 27.38 17.65 1.59
C PHE A 200 28.26 16.43 1.89
N PRO A 201 28.85 15.78 0.86
CA PRO A 201 29.65 14.57 1.05
C PRO A 201 30.89 14.83 1.93
N ALA A 202 31.47 16.03 1.85
CA ALA A 202 32.58 16.44 2.70
C ALA A 202 32.19 16.55 4.18
N VAL A 203 30.99 17.04 4.48
CA VAL A 203 30.51 17.16 5.87
C VAL A 203 30.31 15.78 6.47
N VAL A 204 29.68 14.86 5.73
CA VAL A 204 29.51 13.46 6.16
C VAL A 204 30.87 12.77 6.34
N GLY A 205 31.81 13.01 5.43
CA GLY A 205 33.18 12.50 5.57
C GLY A 205 33.89 13.05 6.80
N ILE A 206 33.74 14.34 7.11
CA ILE A 206 34.32 14.98 8.29
C ILE A 206 33.66 14.45 9.56
N THR A 207 32.33 14.34 9.62
CA THR A 207 31.65 13.82 10.82
C THR A 207 32.01 12.36 11.08
N MET A 208 32.10 11.53 10.04
CA MET A 208 32.52 10.14 10.19
C MET A 208 33.99 10.02 10.61
N ARG A 209 34.88 10.84 10.03
CA ARG A 209 36.29 10.92 10.46
C ARG A 209 36.43 11.42 11.88
N MET A 210 35.66 12.42 12.29
CA MET A 210 35.63 12.92 13.66
C MET A 210 35.06 11.88 14.62
N ALA A 211 34.03 11.13 14.24
CA ALA A 211 33.48 10.05 15.06
C ALA A 211 34.53 8.95 15.29
N VAL A 212 35.25 8.54 14.24
CA VAL A 212 36.36 7.59 14.35
C VAL A 212 37.50 8.19 15.19
N ALA A 213 37.90 9.43 14.93
CA ALA A 213 38.97 10.08 15.68
C ALA A 213 38.61 10.21 17.17
N VAL A 214 37.36 10.52 17.51
CA VAL A 214 36.84 10.58 18.88
C VAL A 214 36.81 9.18 19.50
N LEU A 215 36.44 8.14 18.77
CA LEU A 215 36.49 6.76 19.25
C LEU A 215 37.92 6.31 19.60
N PHE A 216 38.91 6.74 18.82
CA PHE A 216 40.32 6.35 19.01
C PHE A 216 41.18 7.43 19.69
N HIS A 217 40.56 8.51 20.19
CA HIS A 217 41.29 9.58 20.86
C HIS A 217 41.87 9.07 22.19
N PRO A 218 43.12 9.40 22.55
CA PRO A 218 43.77 8.85 23.75
C PRO A 218 42.99 9.14 25.05
N ASN A 219 42.31 10.28 25.15
CA ASN A 219 41.48 10.61 26.31
C ASN A 219 40.16 9.81 26.36
N THR A 220 39.51 9.56 25.22
CA THR A 220 38.28 8.75 25.19
C THR A 220 38.59 7.28 25.43
N MET A 221 39.71 6.78 24.90
CA MET A 221 40.20 5.43 25.21
C MET A 221 40.60 5.28 26.68
N ARG A 222 41.14 6.33 27.31
CA ARG A 222 41.42 6.34 28.76
C ARG A 222 40.13 6.28 29.59
N VAL A 223 39.11 7.03 29.18
CA VAL A 223 37.76 6.99 29.81
C VAL A 223 37.08 5.65 29.57
N LEU A 224 37.12 5.09 28.36
CA LEU A 224 36.54 3.78 28.02
C LEU A 224 37.23 2.63 28.77
N ARG A 225 38.55 2.71 28.97
CA ARG A 225 39.31 1.75 29.78
C ARG A 225 39.00 1.93 31.28
N GLN A 226 38.85 3.16 31.77
CA GLN A 226 38.37 3.44 33.14
C GLN A 226 36.92 2.95 33.37
N MET A 227 36.07 2.97 32.34
CA MET A 227 34.71 2.44 32.36
C MET A 227 34.63 0.92 32.15
N GLY A 228 35.77 0.22 31.98
CA GLY A 228 35.83 -1.24 31.83
C GLY A 228 35.39 -1.78 30.46
N VAL A 229 35.04 -0.91 29.50
CA VAL A 229 34.54 -1.30 28.17
C VAL A 229 35.63 -1.95 27.31
N ALA A 230 36.89 -1.50 27.46
CA ALA A 230 38.03 -2.02 26.69
C ALA A 230 38.56 -3.38 27.19
N ASP A 231 38.31 -3.73 28.45
CA ASP A 231 38.82 -4.97 29.07
C ASP A 231 37.75 -6.09 29.09
N GLY A 232 36.69 -5.96 28.27
CA GLY A 232 35.58 -6.93 28.21
C GLY A 232 34.64 -6.91 29.42
N ARG A 233 34.85 -5.99 30.37
CA ARG A 233 33.98 -5.75 31.53
C ARG A 233 33.02 -4.61 31.24
N PHE A 234 32.23 -4.71 30.18
CA PHE A 234 31.05 -3.86 30.07
C PHE A 234 30.20 -4.12 31.32
N PRO A 235 29.96 -3.14 32.21
CA PRO A 235 29.39 -3.44 33.51
C PRO A 235 28.01 -4.04 33.28
N LEU A 236 27.86 -5.32 33.60
CA LEU A 236 26.63 -6.09 33.46
C LEU A 236 25.43 -5.37 34.10
N TRP A 237 25.68 -4.48 35.06
CA TRP A 237 24.69 -3.58 35.64
C TRP A 237 24.16 -2.50 34.67
N ALA A 238 24.98 -1.90 33.82
CA ALA A 238 24.53 -0.92 32.83
C ALA A 238 23.72 -1.59 31.71
N TRP A 239 24.18 -2.76 31.24
CA TRP A 239 23.42 -3.58 30.31
C TRP A 239 22.11 -4.09 30.93
N SER A 240 22.13 -4.59 32.18
CA SER A 240 20.91 -5.05 32.84
C SER A 240 19.93 -3.92 33.11
N ARG A 241 20.38 -2.69 33.39
CA ARG A 241 19.51 -1.53 33.56
C ARG A 241 18.91 -1.06 32.22
N LEU A 242 19.67 -1.17 31.13
CA LEU A 242 19.19 -0.86 29.77
C LEU A 242 18.21 -1.94 29.28
N VAL A 243 18.49 -3.21 29.55
CA VAL A 243 17.58 -4.34 29.29
C VAL A 243 16.32 -4.24 30.15
N ALA A 244 16.43 -3.89 31.44
CA ALA A 244 15.28 -3.74 32.33
C ALA A 244 14.38 -2.57 31.91
N THR A 245 14.97 -1.46 31.43
CA THR A 245 14.19 -0.34 30.89
C THR A 245 13.53 -0.70 29.56
N ALA A 246 14.21 -1.43 28.68
CA ALA A 246 13.63 -1.93 27.43
C ALA A 246 12.50 -2.96 27.66
N GLN A 247 12.68 -3.90 28.60
CA GLN A 247 11.65 -4.85 29.02
C GLN A 247 10.45 -4.14 29.67
N GLY A 248 10.71 -3.10 30.46
CA GLY A 248 9.68 -2.23 31.03
C GLY A 248 8.87 -1.49 29.97
N GLN A 249 9.48 -1.06 28.86
CA GLN A 249 8.74 -0.46 27.74
C GLN A 249 7.91 -1.50 26.97
N ARG A 250 8.48 -2.69 26.71
CA ARG A 250 7.78 -3.76 25.99
C ARG A 250 6.53 -4.24 26.74
N SER A 251 6.61 -4.38 28.07
CA SER A 251 5.45 -4.77 28.89
C SER A 251 4.36 -3.70 28.91
N ARG A 252 4.70 -2.40 28.91
CA ARG A 252 3.73 -1.30 28.79
C ARG A 252 3.03 -1.30 27.43
N LEU A 253 3.77 -1.57 26.35
CA LEU A 253 3.19 -1.69 25.01
C LEU A 253 2.26 -2.90 24.90
N GLN A 254 2.63 -4.04 25.48
CA GLN A 254 1.78 -5.22 25.52
C GLN A 254 0.49 -4.99 26.33
N ARG A 255 0.57 -4.30 27.48
CA ARG A 255 -0.64 -3.91 28.24
C ARG A 255 -1.56 -3.00 27.43
N ARG A 256 -1.01 -1.97 26.78
CA ARG A 256 -1.80 -1.07 25.91
C ARG A 256 -2.40 -1.79 24.71
N ALA A 257 -1.69 -2.75 24.13
CA ALA A 257 -2.21 -3.59 23.05
C ALA A 257 -3.37 -4.48 23.55
N GLY A 258 -3.21 -5.09 24.72
CA GLY A 258 -4.28 -5.86 25.38
C GLY A 258 -5.50 -5.03 25.73
N GLU A 259 -5.31 -3.83 26.29
CA GLU A 259 -6.39 -2.87 26.61
C GLU A 259 -7.13 -2.39 25.36
N ARG A 260 -6.43 -2.17 24.24
CA ARG A 260 -7.09 -1.86 22.96
C ARG A 260 -7.87 -3.05 22.41
N GLY A 261 -7.31 -4.26 22.52
CA GLY A 261 -7.98 -5.49 22.10
C GLY A 261 -9.25 -5.76 22.91
N SER A 262 -9.21 -5.59 24.24
CA SER A 262 -10.38 -5.75 25.09
C SER A 262 -11.42 -4.65 24.87
N ALA A 263 -10.99 -3.40 24.65
CA ALA A 263 -11.89 -2.30 24.29
C ALA A 263 -12.56 -2.53 22.92
N ALA A 264 -11.83 -3.02 21.93
CA ALA A 264 -12.37 -3.38 20.62
C ALA A 264 -13.37 -4.54 20.72
N ALA A 265 -13.06 -5.59 21.48
CA ALA A 265 -13.97 -6.71 21.70
C ALA A 265 -15.23 -6.29 22.47
N ALA A 266 -15.12 -5.39 23.45
CA ALA A 266 -16.27 -4.82 24.16
C ALA A 266 -17.14 -3.96 23.24
N ALA A 267 -16.54 -3.17 22.34
CA ALA A 267 -17.26 -2.38 21.35
C ALA A 267 -18.04 -3.26 20.36
N GLN A 268 -17.44 -4.36 19.89
CA GLN A 268 -18.11 -5.33 19.03
C GLN A 268 -19.32 -5.97 19.71
N ARG A 269 -19.17 -6.44 20.96
CA ARG A 269 -20.30 -7.00 21.73
C ARG A 269 -21.43 -5.99 21.92
N ALA A 270 -21.09 -4.72 22.18
CA ALA A 270 -22.09 -3.67 22.32
C ALA A 270 -22.83 -3.38 20.99
N GLN A 271 -22.13 -3.47 19.85
CA GLN A 271 -22.76 -3.36 18.53
C GLN A 271 -23.69 -4.55 18.25
N GLU A 272 -23.25 -5.77 18.53
CA GLU A 272 -24.07 -6.99 18.37
C GLU A 272 -25.33 -6.95 19.24
N GLU A 273 -25.21 -6.51 20.50
CA GLU A 273 -26.36 -6.32 21.39
C GLU A 273 -27.32 -5.23 20.88
N ALA A 274 -26.79 -4.12 20.34
CA ALA A 274 -27.62 -3.05 19.78
C ALA A 274 -28.36 -3.51 18.53
N GLU A 275 -27.72 -4.29 17.66
CA GLU A 275 -28.36 -4.90 16.48
C GLU A 275 -29.41 -5.93 16.87
N ALA A 276 -29.14 -6.77 17.86
CA ALA A 276 -30.11 -7.74 18.38
C ALA A 276 -31.36 -7.05 18.95
N ARG A 277 -31.18 -5.94 19.67
CA ARG A 277 -32.29 -5.12 20.18
C ARG A 277 -33.13 -4.52 19.04
N ARG A 278 -32.49 -4.00 17.99
CA ARG A 278 -33.19 -3.47 16.81
C ARG A 278 -34.02 -4.55 16.11
N ARG A 279 -33.46 -5.75 15.92
CA ARG A 279 -34.19 -6.89 15.33
C ARG A 279 -35.43 -7.27 16.15
N LEU A 280 -35.32 -7.29 17.48
CA LEU A 280 -36.46 -7.57 18.36
C LEU A 280 -37.53 -6.47 18.32
N GLU A 281 -37.14 -5.20 18.18
CA GLU A 281 -38.07 -4.08 18.00
C GLU A 281 -38.79 -4.19 16.64
N GLU A 282 -38.07 -4.46 15.55
CA GLU A 282 -38.64 -4.68 14.22
C GLU A 282 -39.62 -5.88 14.20
N GLU A 283 -39.28 -6.99 14.88
CA GLU A 283 -40.17 -8.15 15.03
C GLU A 283 -41.45 -7.79 15.81
N ARG A 284 -41.31 -7.02 16.90
CA ARG A 284 -42.45 -6.55 17.71
C ARG A 284 -43.35 -5.59 16.93
N GLU A 285 -42.77 -4.68 16.16
CA GLU A 285 -43.52 -3.78 15.27
C GLU A 285 -44.22 -4.56 14.16
N GLY A 286 -43.53 -5.54 13.56
CA GLY A 286 -44.12 -6.44 12.57
C GLY A 286 -45.27 -7.27 13.12
N GLN A 287 -45.19 -7.75 14.37
CA GLN A 287 -46.30 -8.46 15.04
C GLN A 287 -47.47 -7.53 15.38
N ARG A 288 -47.20 -6.28 15.80
CA ARG A 288 -48.23 -5.25 16.02
C ARG A 288 -48.96 -4.88 14.73
N ALA A 289 -48.24 -4.75 13.61
CA ALA A 289 -48.83 -4.47 12.30
C ALA A 289 -49.71 -5.63 11.80
N ARG A 290 -49.31 -6.89 12.03
CA ARG A 290 -50.13 -8.06 11.67
C ARG A 290 -51.41 -8.18 12.51
N SER A 291 -51.33 -7.87 13.80
CA SER A 291 -52.50 -7.94 14.70
C SER A 291 -53.49 -6.78 14.51
N SER A 292 -53.04 -5.61 14.05
CA SER A 292 -53.93 -4.49 13.70
C SER A 292 -54.61 -4.66 12.33
N GLY A 293 -53.92 -5.27 11.37
CA GLY A 293 -54.48 -5.62 10.05
C GLY A 293 -55.59 -6.68 10.12
N ALA A 294 -55.58 -7.56 11.12
CA ALA A 294 -56.61 -8.57 11.33
C ALA A 294 -57.91 -8.05 12.00
N ARG A 295 -57.94 -6.77 12.42
CA ARG A 295 -59.11 -6.11 13.06
C ARG A 295 -59.89 -5.19 12.12
N ARG A 296 -59.53 -5.11 10.83
CA ARG A 296 -60.30 -4.44 9.78
C ARG A 296 -60.90 -5.48 8.85
#